data_AF-Q94XV5-F1
#
_entry.id   AF-Q94XV5-F1
#
_cell.length_a   1.000
_cell.length_b   1.000
_cell.length_c   1.000
_cell.angle_alpha   90.00
_cell.angle_beta   90.00
_cell.angle_gamma   90.00
#
_symmetry.space_group_name_H-M   'P 1'
#
loop_
_entity.id
_entity.type
_entity.pdbx_description
1 polymer ?
#
loop_
_entity_poly.entity_id
_entity_poly.type
_entity_poly.pdbx_seq_one_letter_code
_entity_poly.pdbx_strand_id
1 'polypeptide(L)'
;MGLITPTIILTIFFSLVSSTIRPTLKHDLNGTKHTLMLMFVISLIPLNIMLNNNNELTMTLSPLIMTQTENIYITITLDTLSLTFIPVALFITWSITEFSIWYMSSDPNINKFIKYLMTFLITMMIIITANNMYQLLLGWEGVGIMS
;
A
#
# COMPACT_ATOMS: atom_id res chain seq x y z
N MET A 1 16.31 -4.27 -15.88
CA MET A 1 15.07 -4.96 -15.48
C MET A 1 14.86 -4.94 -13.95
N GLY A 2 15.89 -5.20 -13.13
CA GLY A 2 15.73 -5.29 -11.66
C GLY A 2 15.33 -4.01 -10.91
N LEU A 3 15.53 -2.82 -11.48
CA LEU A 3 15.08 -1.54 -10.89
C LEU A 3 13.61 -1.21 -11.21
N ILE A 4 13.00 -1.85 -12.21
CA ILE A 4 11.65 -1.51 -12.67
C ILE A 4 10.61 -1.94 -11.64
N THR A 5 10.68 -3.18 -11.17
CA THR A 5 9.78 -3.75 -10.16
C THR A 5 9.69 -2.92 -8.87
N PRO A 6 10.81 -2.49 -8.24
CA PRO A 6 10.74 -1.67 -7.05
C PRO A 6 10.31 -0.23 -7.34
N THR A 7 10.66 0.36 -8.49
CA THR A 7 10.12 1.68 -8.86
C THR A 7 8.60 1.65 -9.01
N ILE A 8 8.05 0.59 -9.61
CA ILE A 8 6.59 0.43 -9.75
C ILE A 8 5.94 0.31 -8.36
N ILE A 9 6.48 -0.48 -7.46
CA ILE A 9 5.89 -0.62 -6.11
C ILE A 9 6.02 0.67 -5.32
N LEU A 10 7.14 1.38 -5.44
CA LEU A 10 7.29 2.70 -4.84
C LEU A 10 6.27 3.71 -5.40
N THR A 11 5.97 3.66 -6.71
CA THR A 11 4.89 4.50 -7.28
C THR A 11 3.52 4.13 -6.74
N ILE A 12 3.25 2.85 -6.49
CA ILE A 12 2.00 2.40 -5.84
C ILE A 12 1.93 2.98 -4.42
N PHE A 13 2.99 2.85 -3.62
CA PHE A 13 3.06 3.44 -2.27
C PHE A 13 2.82 4.95 -2.28
N PHE A 14 3.55 5.70 -3.12
CA PHE A 14 3.38 7.15 -3.21
C PHE A 14 2.00 7.57 -3.67
N SER A 15 1.40 6.83 -4.62
CA SER A 15 0.05 7.12 -5.09
C SER A 15 -1.00 6.91 -3.99
N LEU A 16 -0.86 5.85 -3.17
CA LEU A 16 -1.74 5.57 -2.04
C LEU A 16 -1.63 6.68 -0.98
N VAL A 17 -0.41 7.08 -0.64
CA VAL A 17 -0.17 8.21 0.27
C VAL A 17 -0.74 9.51 -0.30
N SER A 18 -0.62 9.76 -1.61
CA SER A 18 -1.21 10.94 -2.23
C SER A 18 -2.74 10.94 -2.17
N SER A 19 -3.37 9.75 -2.26
CA SER A 19 -4.82 9.60 -2.21
C SER A 19 -5.40 9.87 -0.81
N THR A 20 -4.63 9.61 0.26
CA THR A 20 -5.07 9.88 1.65
C THR A 20 -4.85 11.33 2.08
N ILE A 21 -3.84 11.99 1.52
CA ILE A 21 -3.51 13.40 1.81
C ILE A 21 -4.49 14.35 1.12
N ARG A 22 -5.03 13.98 -0.05
CA ARG A 22 -5.99 14.84 -0.75
C ARG A 22 -7.27 15.03 0.09
N PRO A 23 -7.71 16.29 0.33
CA PRO A 23 -8.98 16.54 0.99
C PRO A 23 -10.10 16.04 0.09
N THR A 24 -10.75 14.95 0.49
CA THR A 24 -11.87 14.36 -0.24
C THR A 24 -13.06 15.33 -0.22
N LEU A 25 -13.26 16.08 -1.31
CA LEU A 25 -14.53 16.78 -1.56
C LEU A 25 -15.65 15.74 -1.72
N LYS A 26 -16.89 16.11 -1.37
CA LYS A 26 -18.09 15.23 -1.40
C LYS A 26 -18.32 14.49 -2.74
N HIS A 27 -17.67 14.91 -3.82
CA HIS A 27 -17.91 14.41 -5.18
C HIS A 27 -16.75 13.57 -5.76
N ASP A 28 -15.64 13.38 -5.04
CA ASP A 28 -14.42 12.72 -5.58
C ASP A 28 -14.35 11.20 -5.32
N LEU A 29 -15.44 10.57 -4.84
CA LEU A 29 -15.48 9.13 -4.53
C LEU A 29 -15.25 8.23 -5.75
N ASN A 30 -15.72 8.65 -6.92
CA ASN A 30 -15.42 7.92 -8.16
C ASN A 30 -13.94 8.02 -8.52
N GLY A 31 -13.29 9.14 -8.17
CA GLY A 31 -11.85 9.32 -8.37
C GLY A 31 -11.03 8.32 -7.57
N THR A 32 -11.35 8.14 -6.27
CA THR A 32 -10.64 7.17 -5.42
C THR A 32 -10.81 5.74 -5.93
N LYS A 33 -12.02 5.36 -6.36
CA LYS A 33 -12.28 4.07 -7.01
C LYS A 33 -11.39 3.85 -8.24
N HIS A 34 -11.35 4.82 -9.16
CA HIS A 34 -10.53 4.72 -10.37
C HIS A 34 -9.04 4.66 -10.06
N THR A 35 -8.57 5.40 -9.05
CA THR A 35 -7.16 5.32 -8.63
C THR A 35 -6.80 3.93 -8.09
N LEU A 36 -7.68 3.30 -7.30
CA LEU A 36 -7.45 1.93 -6.81
C LEU A 36 -7.45 0.90 -7.94
N MET A 37 -8.37 1.03 -8.89
CA MET A 37 -8.40 0.18 -10.08
C MET A 37 -7.10 0.30 -10.89
N LEU A 38 -6.59 1.53 -11.10
CA LEU A 38 -5.31 1.75 -11.78
C LEU A 38 -4.14 1.13 -11.02
N MET A 39 -4.10 1.28 -9.70
CA MET A 39 -3.04 0.67 -8.88
C MET A 39 -3.06 -0.86 -8.93
N PHE A 40 -4.25 -1.46 -8.89
CA PHE A 40 -4.40 -2.89 -9.09
C PHE A 40 -3.82 -3.33 -10.44
N VAL A 41 -4.20 -2.67 -11.55
CA VAL A 41 -3.70 -3.03 -12.90
C VAL A 41 -2.18 -2.86 -12.99
N ILE A 42 -1.62 -1.78 -12.43
CA ILE A 42 -0.17 -1.53 -12.43
C ILE A 42 0.57 -2.59 -11.61
N SER A 43 0.00 -3.06 -10.49
CA SER A 43 0.61 -4.06 -9.62
C SER A 43 0.77 -5.45 -10.26
N LEU A 44 0.01 -5.76 -11.30
CA LEU A 44 0.12 -7.03 -12.04
C LEU A 44 1.41 -7.11 -12.88
N ILE A 45 1.99 -5.96 -13.27
CA ILE A 45 3.21 -5.92 -14.09
C ILE A 45 4.42 -6.48 -13.29
N PRO A 46 4.71 -6.02 -12.06
CA PRO A 46 5.76 -6.61 -11.23
C PRO A 46 5.56 -8.10 -10.92
N LEU A 47 4.32 -8.53 -10.68
CA LEU A 47 4.00 -9.93 -10.38
C LEU A 47 4.47 -10.86 -11.50
N ASN A 48 4.12 -10.56 -12.76
CA ASN A 48 4.48 -11.37 -13.91
C ASN A 48 6.00 -11.45 -14.13
N ILE A 49 6.71 -10.34 -13.91
CA ILE A 49 8.17 -10.27 -14.09
C ILE A 49 8.89 -11.10 -13.02
N MET A 50 8.41 -11.07 -11.78
CA MET A 50 9.07 -11.73 -10.66
C MET A 50 8.75 -13.22 -10.57
N LEU A 51 7.56 -13.65 -11.01
CA LEU A 51 7.24 -15.08 -11.12
C LEU A 51 8.19 -15.82 -12.07
N ASN A 52 8.72 -15.13 -13.08
CA ASN A 52 9.65 -15.71 -14.05
C ASN A 52 11.10 -15.75 -13.55
N ASN A 53 11.48 -14.82 -12.67
CA ASN A 53 12.87 -14.60 -12.31
C ASN A 53 13.24 -15.11 -10.91
N ASN A 54 12.27 -15.47 -10.05
CA ASN A 54 12.46 -15.97 -8.67
C ASN A 54 13.45 -15.17 -7.80
N ASN A 55 13.75 -13.93 -8.17
CA ASN A 55 14.73 -13.10 -7.48
C ASN A 55 14.02 -12.23 -6.46
N GLU A 56 14.47 -12.30 -5.22
CA GLU A 56 14.09 -11.35 -4.17
C GLU A 56 14.78 -10.01 -4.42
N LEU A 57 14.03 -8.91 -4.25
CA LEU A 57 14.55 -7.56 -4.44
C LEU A 57 14.43 -6.77 -3.14
N THR A 58 15.56 -6.32 -2.62
CA THR A 58 15.62 -5.53 -1.39
C THR A 58 16.05 -4.11 -1.70
N MET A 59 15.25 -3.12 -1.28
CA MET A 59 15.60 -1.70 -1.35
C MET A 59 15.76 -1.12 0.03
N THR A 60 16.91 -0.52 0.29
CA THR A 60 17.21 0.18 1.54
C THR A 60 17.14 1.69 1.32
N LEU A 61 16.25 2.38 2.04
CA LEU A 61 16.20 3.84 2.08
C LEU A 61 17.26 4.39 3.03
N SER A 62 17.34 5.73 3.13
CA SER A 62 18.19 6.39 4.12
C SER A 62 17.87 5.92 5.54
N PRO A 63 18.88 5.80 6.42
CA PRO A 63 18.67 5.40 7.80
C PRO A 63 17.78 6.41 8.51
N LEU A 64 16.77 5.90 9.21
CA LEU A 64 15.83 6.68 10.00
C LEU A 64 16.47 7.13 11.32
N ILE A 65 17.20 6.22 11.97
CA ILE A 65 17.87 6.47 13.25
C ILE A 65 19.30 5.97 13.14
N MET A 66 20.24 6.88 13.40
CA MET A 66 21.66 6.56 13.49
C MET A 66 22.04 6.43 14.97
N THR A 67 22.48 5.25 15.39
CA THR A 67 23.05 5.05 16.73
C THR A 67 24.48 4.54 16.63
N GLN A 68 25.22 4.56 17.73
CA GLN A 68 26.62 4.10 17.72
C GLN A 68 26.76 2.60 17.45
N THR A 69 25.73 1.80 17.71
CA THR A 69 25.79 0.34 17.63
C THR A 69 25.05 -0.21 16.42
N GLU A 70 23.86 0.31 16.11
CA GLU A 70 23.04 -0.19 15.01
C GLU A 70 22.28 0.96 14.33
N ASN A 71 22.32 0.99 13.00
CA ASN A 71 21.57 1.96 12.20
C ASN A 71 20.23 1.34 11.78
N ILE A 72 19.13 2.03 12.10
CA ILE A 72 17.80 1.58 11.73
C ILE A 72 17.48 2.13 10.35
N TYR A 73 17.46 1.25 9.35
CA TYR A 73 17.06 1.57 7.97
C TYR A 73 15.59 1.26 7.75
N ILE A 74 14.95 2.01 6.85
CA ILE A 74 13.68 1.60 6.25
C ILE A 74 14.03 0.74 5.04
N THR A 75 13.57 -0.51 5.04
CA THR A 75 13.97 -1.52 4.08
C THR A 75 12.75 -2.21 3.51
N ILE A 76 12.56 -2.05 2.20
CA ILE A 76 11.44 -2.62 1.45
C ILE A 76 11.95 -3.90 0.79
N THR A 77 11.49 -5.06 1.26
CA THR A 77 11.73 -6.36 0.64
C THR A 77 10.56 -6.73 -0.26
N LEU A 78 10.89 -7.22 -1.46
CA LEU A 78 9.95 -7.68 -2.46
C LEU A 78 10.20 -9.14 -2.74
N ASP A 79 9.61 -9.96 -1.89
CA ASP A 79 9.64 -11.41 -2.01
C ASP A 79 8.39 -11.90 -2.75
N THR A 80 8.40 -13.15 -3.17
CA THR A 80 7.27 -13.79 -3.87
C THR A 80 5.95 -13.67 -3.10
N LEU A 81 6.00 -13.77 -1.77
CA LEU A 81 4.84 -13.59 -0.89
C LEU A 81 4.31 -12.15 -0.94
N SER A 82 5.19 -11.16 -0.82
CA SER A 82 4.79 -9.75 -0.87
C SER A 82 4.16 -9.38 -2.23
N LEU A 83 4.75 -9.85 -3.32
CA LEU A 83 4.33 -9.56 -4.69
C LEU A 83 3.00 -10.22 -5.06
N THR A 84 2.70 -11.38 -4.50
CA THR A 84 1.39 -12.03 -4.69
C THR A 84 0.33 -11.38 -3.80
N PHE A 85 0.68 -10.92 -2.60
CA PHE A 85 -0.28 -10.32 -1.69
C PHE A 85 -0.69 -8.89 -2.08
N ILE A 86 0.23 -8.07 -2.61
CA ILE A 86 -0.02 -6.67 -3.01
C ILE A 86 -1.22 -6.54 -3.99
N PRO A 87 -1.28 -7.27 -5.13
CA PRO A 87 -2.41 -7.19 -6.05
C PRO A 87 -3.71 -7.71 -5.44
N VAL A 88 -3.65 -8.74 -4.59
CA VAL A 88 -4.83 -9.31 -3.92
C VAL A 88 -5.42 -8.29 -2.94
N ALA A 89 -4.59 -7.65 -2.13
CA ALA A 89 -5.03 -6.60 -1.20
C ALA A 89 -5.64 -5.40 -1.94
N LEU A 90 -5.03 -4.96 -3.04
CA LEU A 90 -5.56 -3.89 -3.90
C LEU A 90 -6.90 -4.27 -4.56
N PHE A 91 -7.05 -5.52 -5.00
CA PHE A 91 -8.29 -6.01 -5.59
C PHE A 91 -9.44 -6.02 -4.57
N ILE A 92 -9.19 -6.60 -3.39
CA ILE A 92 -10.19 -6.67 -2.31
C ILE A 92 -10.61 -5.27 -1.87
N THR A 93 -9.65 -4.37 -1.67
CA THR A 93 -9.94 -2.98 -1.25
C THR A 93 -10.70 -2.21 -2.32
N TRP A 94 -10.38 -2.40 -3.60
CA TRP A 94 -11.18 -1.84 -4.69
C TRP A 94 -12.64 -2.32 -4.63
N SER A 95 -12.86 -3.64 -4.51
CA SER A 95 -14.22 -4.19 -4.38
C SER A 95 -14.97 -3.66 -3.16
N ILE A 96 -14.30 -3.53 -2.01
CA ILE A 96 -14.88 -2.95 -0.78
C ILE A 96 -15.24 -1.47 -1.00
N THR A 97 -14.38 -0.68 -1.67
CA THR A 97 -14.70 0.72 -1.96
C THR A 97 -15.92 0.86 -2.84
N GLU A 98 -16.02 0.04 -3.91
CA GLU A 98 -17.18 0.06 -4.80
C GLU A 98 -18.47 -0.31 -4.06
N PHE A 99 -18.42 -1.37 -3.24
CA PHE A 99 -19.53 -1.74 -2.39
C PHE A 99 -19.92 -0.63 -1.41
N SER A 100 -18.94 0.01 -0.76
CA SER A 100 -19.18 1.06 0.23
C SER A 100 -19.84 2.31 -0.36
N ILE A 101 -19.52 2.68 -1.62
CA ILE A 101 -20.14 3.82 -2.31
C ILE A 101 -21.64 3.61 -2.48
N TRP A 102 -22.05 2.38 -2.81
CA TRP A 102 -23.46 2.03 -2.93
C TRP A 102 -24.12 1.89 -1.55
N TYR A 103 -23.49 1.13 -0.64
CA TYR A 103 -24.04 0.77 0.67
C TYR A 103 -24.19 1.98 1.60
N MET A 104 -23.21 2.88 1.64
CA MET A 104 -23.22 4.09 2.49
C MET A 104 -23.67 5.35 1.75
N SER A 105 -24.37 5.21 0.61
CA SER A 105 -24.78 6.35 -0.22
C SER A 105 -25.64 7.39 0.52
N SER A 106 -26.34 7.00 1.58
CA SER A 106 -27.14 7.91 2.43
C SER A 106 -26.36 8.58 3.56
N ASP A 107 -25.13 8.17 3.86
CA ASP A 107 -24.36 8.68 5.00
C ASP A 107 -23.50 9.90 4.61
N PRO A 108 -23.65 11.06 5.26
CA PRO A 108 -22.82 12.24 5.01
C PRO A 108 -21.32 12.04 5.35
N ASN A 109 -20.95 11.03 6.13
CA ASN A 109 -19.57 10.76 6.58
C ASN A 109 -18.84 9.70 5.73
N ILE A 110 -19.38 9.26 4.59
CA ILE A 110 -18.74 8.26 3.72
C ILE A 110 -17.28 8.58 3.37
N ASN A 111 -16.94 9.85 3.18
CA ASN A 111 -15.58 10.29 2.89
C ASN A 111 -14.59 9.94 4.01
N LYS A 112 -15.03 9.97 5.29
CA LYS A 112 -14.18 9.58 6.43
C LYS A 112 -13.95 8.07 6.43
N PHE A 113 -14.99 7.28 6.15
CA PHE A 113 -14.86 5.83 6.07
C PHE A 113 -13.86 5.42 4.99
N ILE A 114 -13.97 5.99 3.78
CA ILE A 114 -13.03 5.71 2.69
C ILE A 114 -11.62 6.15 3.06
N LYS A 115 -11.45 7.28 3.76
CA LYS A 115 -10.14 7.70 4.27
C LYS A 115 -9.53 6.67 5.23
N TYR A 116 -10.32 6.15 6.18
CA TYR A 116 -9.85 5.12 7.12
C TYR A 116 -9.51 3.80 6.41
N LEU A 117 -10.31 3.40 5.42
CA LEU A 117 -10.03 2.22 4.61
C LEU A 117 -8.70 2.37 3.83
N MET A 118 -8.43 3.56 3.28
CA MET A 118 -7.18 3.83 2.57
C MET A 118 -5.98 3.87 3.52
N THR A 119 -6.12 4.40 4.74
CA THR A 119 -5.04 4.34 5.74
C THR A 119 -4.78 2.92 6.21
N PHE A 120 -5.81 2.09 6.37
CA PHE A 120 -5.68 0.67 6.65
C PHE A 120 -4.90 -0.06 5.54
N LEU A 121 -5.19 0.25 4.27
CA LEU A 121 -4.47 -0.30 3.14
C LEU A 121 -2.97 0.08 3.18
N ILE A 122 -2.65 1.33 3.50
CA ILE A 122 -1.25 1.79 3.62
C ILE A 122 -0.52 1.04 4.74
N THR A 123 -1.11 0.92 5.93
CA THR A 123 -0.46 0.21 7.05
C THR A 123 -0.27 -1.27 6.73
N MET A 124 -1.24 -1.89 6.06
CA MET A 124 -1.11 -3.26 5.58
C MET A 124 0.05 -3.41 4.58
N MET A 125 0.18 -2.50 3.62
CA MET A 125 1.31 -2.52 2.67
C MET A 125 2.67 -2.39 3.36
N ILE A 126 2.76 -1.58 4.43
CA ILE A 126 3.99 -1.44 5.22
C ILE A 126 4.37 -2.75 5.90
N ILE A 127 3.40 -3.51 6.43
CA ILE A 127 3.64 -4.83 7.04
C ILE A 127 4.19 -5.81 6.00
N ILE A 128 3.52 -5.91 4.85
CA ILE A 128 3.83 -6.94 3.84
C ILE A 128 5.23 -6.76 3.24
N THR A 129 5.72 -5.51 3.16
CA THR A 129 7.05 -5.20 2.60
C THR A 129 8.12 -4.96 3.65
N ALA A 130 7.81 -5.21 4.93
CA ALA A 130 8.75 -5.00 6.02
C ALA A 130 9.85 -6.07 6.02
N ASN A 131 11.10 -5.62 6.02
CA ASN A 131 12.26 -6.48 6.27
C ASN A 131 12.78 -6.37 7.72
N ASN A 132 12.59 -5.21 8.36
CA ASN A 132 13.07 -4.95 9.72
C ASN A 132 11.93 -5.06 10.75
N MET A 133 12.23 -5.57 11.95
CA MET A 133 11.24 -5.69 13.04
C MET A 133 10.62 -4.35 13.44
N TYR A 134 11.38 -3.25 13.36
CA TYR A 134 10.84 -1.90 13.61
C TYR A 134 9.76 -1.52 12.59
N GLN A 135 9.97 -1.81 11.31
CA GLN A 135 8.99 -1.52 10.26
C GLN A 135 7.74 -2.40 10.40
N LEU A 136 7.94 -3.67 10.74
CA LEU A 136 6.84 -4.61 11.01
C LEU A 136 5.99 -4.14 12.19
N LEU A 137 6.61 -3.69 13.29
CA LEU A 137 5.91 -3.17 14.46
C LEU A 137 5.13 -1.89 14.15
N LEU A 138 5.69 -0.98 13.35
CA LEU A 138 4.99 0.23 12.89
C LEU A 138 3.73 -0.12 12.08
N GLY A 139 3.86 -1.08 11.15
CA GLY A 139 2.71 -1.56 10.39
C GLY A 139 1.67 -2.25 11.26
N TRP A 140 2.12 -3.12 12.18
CA TRP A 140 1.28 -3.88 13.11
C TRP A 140 0.40 -2.99 13.97
N GLU A 141 0.99 -2.03 14.67
CA GLU A 141 0.24 -1.05 15.48
C GLU A 141 -0.68 -0.19 14.60
N GLY A 142 -0.22 0.18 13.41
CA GLY A 142 -1.02 0.93 12.44
C GLY A 142 -2.28 0.19 12.00
N VAL A 143 -2.22 -1.13 11.82
CA VAL A 143 -3.40 -1.96 11.55
C VAL A 143 -4.30 -2.04 12.78
N GLY A 144 -3.74 -2.21 13.98
CA GLY A 144 -4.51 -2.29 15.23
C GLY A 144 -5.27 -1.00 15.59
N ILE A 145 -4.76 0.18 15.23
CA ILE A 145 -5.46 1.46 15.47
C ILE A 145 -6.62 1.66 14.48
N MET A 146 -6.54 1.08 13.29
CA MET A 146 -7.53 1.27 12.22
C MET A 146 -8.64 0.21 12.22
N SER A 147 -8.46 -0.88 12.97
CA SER A 147 -9.47 -1.93 13.19
C SER A 147 -10.44 -1.58 14.31
#